data_AF-A0A7I0J598-F1
#
_entry.id   AF-A0A7I0J598-F1
#
_cell.length_a   1.000
_cell.length_b   1.000
_cell.length_c   1.000
_cell.angle_alpha   90.00
_cell.angle_beta   90.00
_cell.angle_gamma   90.00
#
_symmetry.space_group_name_H-M   'P 1'
#
loop_
_entity.id
_entity.type
_entity.pdbx_description
1 polymer ?
#
loop_
_entity_poly.entity_id
_entity_poly.type
_entity_poly.pdbx_seq_one_letter_code
_entity_poly.pdbx_strand_id
1 'polypeptide(L)'
;RRSGMLAYLDEQVATMDSPEKLLGQMDQQVRTVEAWAKANGVKPQDITLGEFGMIRKEYGNGFVMPAAYRAAYVRDMIARAEAHGFSWPVWSYGGAFGIVDAFDGERAEPDVMDVIRQ
;
A
#
# COMPACT_ATOMS: atom_id res chain seq x y z
N ARG A 1 12.76 6.89 -27.07
CA ARG A 1 12.30 7.20 -25.69
C ARG A 1 10.92 6.61 -25.39
N ARG A 2 9.87 6.88 -26.19
CA ARG A 2 8.51 6.33 -25.94
C ARG A 2 8.41 4.80 -26.01
N SER A 3 9.02 4.16 -27.01
CA SER A 3 8.94 2.69 -27.16
C SER A 3 9.64 1.91 -26.03
N GLY A 4 10.74 2.43 -25.49
CA GLY A 4 11.41 1.82 -24.33
C GLY A 4 10.60 1.91 -23.05
N MET A 5 9.84 3.00 -22.87
CA MET A 5 8.93 3.16 -21.73
C MET A 5 7.73 2.20 -21.81
N LEU A 6 7.20 1.96 -23.02
CA LEU A 6 6.12 0.98 -23.22
C LEU A 6 6.61 -0.44 -22.93
N ALA A 7 7.78 -0.82 -23.47
CA ALA A 7 8.36 -2.13 -23.20
C ALA A 7 8.62 -2.35 -21.69
N TYR A 8 9.09 -1.33 -20.98
CA TYR A 8 9.27 -1.39 -19.52
C TYR A 8 7.94 -1.57 -18.76
N LEU A 9 6.88 -0.87 -19.18
CA LEU A 9 5.55 -1.04 -18.59
C LEU A 9 4.98 -2.44 -18.86
N ASP A 10 5.15 -2.95 -20.09
CA ASP A 10 4.70 -4.30 -20.44
C ASP A 10 5.42 -5.36 -19.60
N GLU A 11 6.74 -5.20 -19.38
CA GLU A 11 7.51 -6.05 -18.48
C GLU A 11 6.99 -5.99 -17.04
N GLN A 12 6.76 -4.78 -16.49
CA GLN A 12 6.19 -4.62 -15.15
C GLN A 12 4.82 -5.30 -15.03
N VAL A 13 3.93 -5.08 -15.99
CA VAL A 13 2.60 -5.68 -16.02
C VAL A 13 2.67 -7.21 -16.10
N ALA A 14 3.56 -7.77 -16.92
CA ALA A 14 3.73 -9.22 -17.04
C ALA A 14 4.12 -9.91 -15.71
N THR A 15 4.75 -9.15 -14.80
CA THR A 15 5.07 -9.66 -13.46
C THR A 15 3.88 -9.70 -12.49
N MET A 16 2.75 -9.05 -12.84
CA MET A 16 1.56 -8.90 -12.00
C MET A 16 0.22 -9.07 -12.78
N ASP A 17 0.26 -9.73 -13.94
CA ASP A 17 -0.88 -9.88 -14.87
C ASP A 17 -1.94 -10.89 -14.42
N SER A 18 -1.79 -11.47 -13.23
CA SER A 18 -2.79 -12.33 -12.58
C SER A 18 -2.94 -11.97 -11.10
N PRO A 19 -4.11 -12.22 -10.49
CA PRO A 19 -4.30 -12.01 -9.06
C PRO A 19 -3.25 -12.74 -8.21
N GLU A 20 -2.90 -13.98 -8.55
CA GLU A 20 -1.92 -14.78 -7.81
C GLU A 20 -0.52 -14.18 -7.88
N LYS A 21 -0.11 -13.70 -9.06
CA LYS A 21 1.18 -13.03 -9.23
C LYS A 21 1.23 -11.73 -8.46
N LEU A 22 0.19 -10.91 -8.54
CA LEU A 22 0.09 -9.65 -7.81
C LEU A 22 0.20 -9.89 -6.30
N LEU A 23 -0.60 -10.80 -5.76
CA LEU A 23 -0.57 -11.15 -4.34
C LEU A 23 0.79 -11.70 -3.94
N GLY A 24 1.39 -12.57 -4.76
CA GLY A 24 2.73 -13.10 -4.54
C GLY A 24 3.82 -12.02 -4.50
N GLN A 25 3.73 -11.01 -5.36
CA GLN A 25 4.64 -9.87 -5.34
C GLN A 25 4.48 -9.02 -4.07
N MET A 26 3.26 -8.76 -3.64
CA MET A 26 3.00 -8.02 -2.40
C MET A 26 3.52 -8.79 -1.18
N ASP A 27 3.32 -10.11 -1.14
CA ASP A 27 3.78 -10.98 -0.05
C ASP A 27 5.32 -11.09 0.00
N GLN A 28 5.99 -11.00 -1.15
CA GLN A 28 7.43 -11.23 -1.26
C GLN A 28 8.22 -10.32 -0.31
N GLN A 29 7.83 -9.06 -0.16
CA GLN A 29 8.51 -8.11 0.72
C GLN A 29 8.37 -8.52 2.19
N VAL A 30 7.16 -8.90 2.60
CA VAL A 30 6.86 -9.33 3.97
C VAL A 30 7.60 -10.62 4.31
N ARG A 31 7.65 -11.58 3.37
CA ARG A 31 8.41 -12.83 3.52
C ARG A 31 9.91 -12.60 3.62
N THR A 32 10.46 -11.63 2.88
CA THR A 32 11.87 -11.26 3.00
C THR A 32 12.20 -10.73 4.40
N VAL A 33 11.34 -9.88 4.97
CA VAL A 33 11.50 -9.37 6.33
C VAL A 33 11.34 -10.48 7.37
N GLU A 34 10.34 -11.35 7.22
CA GLU A 34 10.12 -12.50 8.11
C GLU A 34 11.33 -13.44 8.12
N ALA A 35 11.88 -13.77 6.96
CA ALA A 35 13.05 -14.63 6.85
C ALA A 35 14.26 -14.01 7.55
N TRP A 36 14.48 -12.70 7.36
CA TRP A 36 15.52 -11.97 8.06
C TRP A 36 15.29 -11.98 9.59
N ALA A 37 14.08 -11.72 10.05
CA ALA A 37 13.74 -11.68 11.47
C ALA A 37 14.02 -13.02 12.15
N LYS A 38 13.59 -14.12 11.51
CA LYS A 38 13.84 -15.48 11.98
C LYS A 38 15.34 -15.79 12.06
N ALA A 39 16.11 -15.39 11.05
CA ALA A 39 17.56 -15.60 11.04
C ALA A 39 18.30 -14.80 12.13
N ASN A 40 17.71 -13.71 12.61
CA ASN A 40 18.33 -12.80 13.58
C ASN A 40 17.68 -12.86 14.99
N GLY A 41 16.74 -13.78 15.22
CA GLY A 41 16.05 -13.90 16.52
C GLY A 41 15.18 -12.70 16.89
N VAL A 42 14.76 -11.90 15.90
CA VAL A 42 13.83 -10.77 16.10
C VAL A 42 12.42 -11.31 16.16
N LYS A 43 11.66 -10.92 17.18
CA LYS A 43 10.26 -11.35 17.29
C LYS A 43 9.40 -10.57 16.29
N PRO A 44 8.38 -11.18 15.68
CA PRO A 44 7.53 -10.45 14.73
C PRO A 44 6.84 -9.22 15.33
N GLN A 45 6.55 -9.24 16.63
CA GLN A 45 5.93 -8.12 17.35
C GLN A 45 6.87 -6.90 17.48
N ASP A 46 8.18 -7.10 17.30
CA ASP A 46 9.18 -6.03 17.31
C ASP A 46 9.35 -5.41 15.90
N ILE A 47 8.57 -5.87 14.91
CA ILE A 47 8.59 -5.40 13.52
C ILE A 47 7.36 -4.53 13.26
N THR A 48 7.60 -3.39 12.63
CA THR A 48 6.56 -2.45 12.23
C THR A 48 6.62 -2.23 10.72
N LEU A 49 5.51 -2.40 10.02
CA LEU A 49 5.31 -1.80 8.69
C LEU A 49 5.13 -0.29 8.87
N GLY A 50 6.26 0.43 8.97
CA GLY A 50 6.31 1.78 9.52
C GLY A 50 5.53 2.85 8.76
N GLU A 51 5.37 2.72 7.45
CA GLU A 51 4.56 3.63 6.64
C GLU A 51 4.00 2.89 5.43
N PHE A 52 2.71 3.05 5.17
CA PHE A 52 2.07 2.65 3.94
C PHE A 52 0.82 3.50 3.68
N GLY A 53 0.41 3.55 2.42
CA GLY A 53 -0.75 4.32 1.97
C GLY A 53 -0.82 4.33 0.45
N MET A 54 -1.96 4.79 -0.08
CA MET A 54 -2.14 4.99 -1.51
C MET A 54 -2.50 6.43 -1.80
N ILE A 55 -1.81 7.01 -2.78
CA ILE A 55 -2.03 8.38 -3.22
C ILE A 55 -3.50 8.59 -3.61
N ARG A 56 -4.11 9.65 -3.07
CA ARG A 56 -5.43 10.14 -3.45
C ARG A 56 -5.34 10.98 -4.71
N LYS A 57 -4.44 11.96 -4.70
CA LYS A 57 -4.27 12.97 -5.75
C LYS A 57 -2.84 13.45 -5.71
N GLU A 58 -2.19 13.51 -6.87
CA GLU A 58 -0.84 14.07 -7.01
C GLU A 58 -0.91 15.61 -7.00
N TYR A 59 0.10 16.27 -6.44
CA TYR A 59 0.12 17.74 -6.43
C TYR A 59 0.16 18.29 -7.86
N GLY A 60 -0.71 19.25 -8.18
CA GLY A 60 -0.84 19.80 -9.53
C GLY A 60 -1.50 18.88 -10.56
N ASN A 61 -2.06 17.74 -10.14
CA ASN A 61 -2.84 16.84 -11.00
C ASN A 61 -4.33 16.85 -10.62
N GLY A 62 -5.23 16.93 -11.61
CA GLY A 62 -6.68 16.92 -11.39
C GLY A 62 -7.26 15.53 -11.15
N PHE A 63 -6.52 14.46 -11.45
CA PHE A 63 -7.00 13.09 -11.30
C PHE A 63 -7.03 12.67 -9.82
N VAL A 64 -8.20 12.21 -9.36
CA VAL A 64 -8.41 11.65 -8.02
C VAL A 64 -8.56 10.13 -8.16
N MET A 65 -7.74 9.39 -7.43
CA MET A 65 -7.78 7.94 -7.39
C MET A 65 -9.08 7.45 -6.74
N PRO A 66 -9.80 6.49 -7.34
CA PRO A 66 -11.02 5.96 -6.76
C PRO A 66 -10.82 5.43 -5.33
N ALA A 67 -11.69 5.86 -4.42
CA ALA A 67 -11.60 5.52 -3.00
C ALA A 67 -11.61 4.00 -2.75
N ALA A 68 -12.43 3.25 -3.49
CA ALA A 68 -12.51 1.80 -3.37
C ALA A 68 -11.18 1.09 -3.66
N TYR A 69 -10.38 1.58 -4.61
CA TYR A 69 -9.07 1.00 -4.92
C TYR A 69 -8.06 1.28 -3.81
N ARG A 70 -8.11 2.49 -3.25
CA ARG A 70 -7.28 2.87 -2.09
C ARG A 70 -7.62 2.01 -0.88
N ALA A 71 -8.92 1.81 -0.61
CA ALA A 71 -9.39 0.97 0.49
C ALA A 71 -8.98 -0.49 0.31
N ALA A 72 -9.08 -1.04 -0.91
CA ALA A 72 -8.63 -2.39 -1.22
C ALA A 72 -7.12 -2.55 -0.94
N TYR A 73 -6.30 -1.62 -1.43
CA TYR A 73 -4.86 -1.62 -1.17
C TYR A 73 -4.53 -1.57 0.33
N VAL A 74 -5.16 -0.66 1.08
CA VAL A 74 -4.92 -0.52 2.53
C VAL A 74 -5.32 -1.79 3.28
N ARG A 75 -6.48 -2.39 2.93
CA ARG A 75 -6.92 -3.67 3.51
C ARG A 75 -5.90 -4.78 3.24
N ASP A 76 -5.41 -4.87 2.02
CA ASP A 76 -4.46 -5.89 1.61
C ASP A 76 -3.11 -5.76 2.32
N MET A 77 -2.65 -4.54 2.60
CA MET A 77 -1.42 -4.29 3.36
C MET A 77 -1.59 -4.58 4.85
N ILE A 78 -2.73 -4.19 5.45
CA ILE A 78 -3.07 -4.50 6.85
C ILE A 78 -3.11 -6.01 7.05
N ALA A 79 -3.88 -6.72 6.22
CA ALA A 79 -4.01 -8.17 6.33
C ALA A 79 -2.66 -8.90 6.24
N ARG A 80 -1.74 -8.39 5.43
CA ARG A 80 -0.38 -8.93 5.31
C ARG A 80 0.48 -8.65 6.54
N ALA A 81 0.46 -7.44 7.06
CA ALA A 81 1.17 -7.12 8.30
C ALA A 81 0.67 -8.00 9.45
N GLU A 82 -0.65 -8.12 9.59
CA GLU A 82 -1.29 -8.90 10.65
C GLU A 82 -1.05 -10.41 10.53
N ALA A 83 -1.08 -10.97 9.31
CA ALA A 83 -0.79 -12.38 9.08
C ALA A 83 0.61 -12.78 9.56
N HIS A 84 1.54 -11.84 9.63
CA HIS A 84 2.91 -12.04 10.13
C HIS A 84 3.13 -11.48 11.53
N GLY A 85 2.11 -10.94 12.20
CA GLY A 85 2.20 -10.39 13.55
C GLY A 85 2.97 -9.08 13.65
N PHE A 86 3.10 -8.35 12.54
CA PHE A 86 3.74 -7.04 12.49
C PHE A 86 2.75 -5.96 12.91
N SER A 87 3.24 -4.94 13.61
CA SER A 87 2.47 -3.72 13.87
C SER A 87 2.48 -2.81 12.65
N TRP A 88 1.51 -1.89 12.54
CA TRP A 88 1.39 -1.01 11.38
C TRP A 88 0.76 0.33 11.77
N PRO A 89 1.36 1.46 11.38
CA PRO A 89 0.66 2.73 11.25
C PRO A 89 0.45 3.11 9.77
N VAL A 90 -0.69 3.74 9.47
CA VAL A 90 -0.99 4.26 8.13
C VAL A 90 -0.50 5.71 8.02
N TRP A 91 0.30 6.00 6.98
CA TRP A 91 0.71 7.37 6.67
C TRP A 91 -0.29 8.04 5.73
N SER A 92 -1.33 8.67 6.29
CA SER A 92 -2.40 9.20 5.43
C SER A 92 -3.26 10.34 6.01
N TYR A 93 -2.89 11.03 7.08
CA TYR A 93 -3.82 12.02 7.67
C TYR A 93 -4.31 13.09 6.67
N GLY A 94 -3.39 13.74 5.95
CA GLY A 94 -3.67 14.87 5.06
C GLY A 94 -2.91 14.83 3.72
N GLY A 95 -3.21 15.78 2.83
CA GLY A 95 -2.44 16.04 1.61
C GLY A 95 -2.62 14.96 0.53
N ALA A 96 -1.55 14.64 -0.20
CA ALA A 96 -1.60 13.73 -1.35
C ALA A 96 -2.09 12.31 -0.98
N PHE A 97 -1.87 11.87 0.25
CA PHE A 97 -2.29 10.57 0.78
C PHE A 97 -3.52 10.64 1.71
N GLY A 98 -4.13 11.82 1.85
CA GLY A 98 -5.19 12.13 2.81
C GLY A 98 -6.34 11.11 2.90
N ILE A 99 -6.66 10.69 4.13
CA ILE A 99 -7.81 9.87 4.52
C ILE A 99 -8.68 10.57 5.57
N VAL A 100 -8.20 11.64 6.19
CA VAL A 100 -9.01 12.55 7.01
C VAL A 100 -9.21 13.86 6.24
N ASP A 101 -8.12 14.53 5.91
CA ASP A 101 -8.11 15.77 5.14
C ASP A 101 -7.61 15.51 3.72
N ALA A 102 -8.34 15.97 2.72
CA ALA A 102 -7.85 16.08 1.35
C ALA A 102 -6.96 17.33 1.19
N PHE A 103 -6.62 17.68 -0.05
CA PHE A 103 -6.08 19.02 -0.30
C PHE A 103 -7.10 20.10 0.09
N ASP A 104 -6.59 21.28 0.47
CA ASP A 104 -7.37 22.50 0.67
C ASP A 104 -8.45 22.46 1.77
N GLY A 105 -8.34 21.53 2.72
CA GLY A 105 -9.22 21.44 3.89
C GLY A 105 -10.56 20.75 3.63
N GLU A 106 -10.74 20.13 2.46
CA GLU A 106 -11.88 19.24 2.21
C GLU A 106 -11.72 17.92 2.97
N ARG A 107 -12.83 17.26 3.33
CA ARG A 107 -12.77 15.91 3.91
C ARG A 107 -12.50 14.87 2.82
N ALA A 108 -11.66 13.90 3.14
CA ALA A 108 -11.45 12.73 2.30
C ALA A 108 -12.64 11.75 2.36
N GLU A 109 -12.73 10.87 1.36
CA GLU A 109 -13.70 9.78 1.31
C GLU A 109 -13.49 8.78 2.48
N PRO A 110 -14.56 8.23 3.06
CA PRO A 110 -14.47 7.44 4.29
C PRO A 110 -13.87 6.04 4.09
N ASP A 111 -13.85 5.52 2.86
CA ASP A 111 -13.57 4.13 2.54
C ASP A 111 -12.27 3.59 3.18
N VAL A 112 -11.21 4.40 3.19
CA VAL A 112 -9.92 4.01 3.80
C VAL A 112 -9.99 4.06 5.32
N MET A 113 -10.64 5.07 5.89
CA MET A 113 -10.84 5.18 7.34
C MET A 113 -11.68 4.02 7.88
N ASP A 114 -12.67 3.58 7.12
CA ASP A 114 -13.54 2.47 7.50
C ASP A 114 -12.83 1.12 7.48
N VAL A 115 -11.77 0.96 6.68
CA VAL A 115 -10.90 -0.23 6.73
C VAL A 115 -10.05 -0.23 8.00
N ILE A 116 -9.54 0.93 8.44
CA ILE A 116 -8.63 1.04 9.59
C ILE A 116 -9.36 0.85 10.94
N ARG A 117 -10.67 1.14 10.98
CA ARG A 117 -11.48 1.07 12.22
C ARG A 117 -12.00 -0.33 12.57
N GLN A 118 -11.89 -1.29 11.66
CA GLN A 118 -12.38 -2.67 11.85
C GLN A 118 -11.38 -3.50 12.65
#